data_AF-A0AAU8FTG9-F1
#
_entry.id   AF-A0AAU8FTG9-F1
#
_cell.length_a   1.000
_cell.length_b   1.000
_cell.length_c   1.000
_cell.angle_alpha   90.00
_cell.angle_beta   90.00
_cell.angle_gamma   90.00
#
_symmetry.space_group_name_H-M   'P 1'
#
loop_
_entity.id
_entity.type
_entity.pdbx_description
1 polymer ?
#
loop_
_entity_poly.entity_id
_entity_poly.type
_entity_poly.pdbx_seq_one_letter_code
_entity_poly.pdbx_strand_id
1 'polypeptide(L)'
;MLMQSHDGAIHLLPALPDSWKNGAISGLRARGGFEIVSLEWKDGKVSKLVIKSNLGGNCRLRLPNALKGNGLVLAAGGSRNSNPFYEIPDIPKPIISPAAKIAPSKLPETALYDFKTEKGKTYTFTR
;
A
#
# COMPACT_ATOMS: atom_id res chain seq x y z
N MET A 1 -1.22 -12.79 -3.91
CA MET A 1 -1.94 -11.89 -2.98
C MET A 1 -2.10 -10.52 -3.62
N LEU A 2 -3.25 -9.86 -3.42
CA LEU A 2 -3.61 -8.64 -4.17
C LEU A 2 -3.54 -7.36 -3.33
N MET A 3 -3.79 -7.42 -2.02
CA MET A 3 -3.71 -6.25 -1.13
C MET A 3 -3.45 -6.65 0.33
N GLN A 4 -2.71 -5.83 1.06
CA GLN A 4 -2.58 -5.82 2.51
C GLN A 4 -2.80 -4.40 3.05
N SER A 5 -3.19 -4.27 4.32
CA SER A 5 -3.46 -2.96 4.93
C SER A 5 -3.10 -2.89 6.43
N HIS A 6 -2.07 -3.62 6.88
CA HIS A 6 -1.72 -3.72 8.31
C HIS A 6 -0.38 -3.06 8.70
N ASP A 7 0.57 -2.98 7.77
CA ASP A 7 1.93 -2.49 8.02
C ASP A 7 2.08 -1.01 7.66
N GLY A 8 1.27 -0.16 8.31
CA GLY A 8 1.34 1.30 8.15
C GLY A 8 0.80 1.88 6.83
N ALA A 9 0.46 1.04 5.85
CA ALA A 9 -0.04 1.47 4.54
C ALA A 9 -0.97 0.45 3.89
N ILE A 10 -1.72 0.89 2.88
CA ILE A 10 -2.36 0.01 1.91
C ILE A 10 -1.30 -0.44 0.91
N HIS A 11 -0.90 -1.70 0.98
CA HIS A 11 0.11 -2.29 0.11
C HIS A 11 -0.56 -3.06 -1.03
N LEU A 12 -0.37 -2.56 -2.26
CA LEU A 12 -0.97 -3.12 -3.46
C LEU A 12 -0.04 -4.12 -4.14
N LEU A 13 -0.61 -5.24 -4.59
CA LEU A 13 0.10 -6.33 -5.27
C LEU A 13 1.35 -6.85 -4.50
N PRO A 14 1.29 -7.02 -3.16
CA PRO A 14 2.48 -7.32 -2.35
C PRO A 14 3.13 -8.68 -2.68
N ALA A 15 2.36 -9.60 -3.27
CA ALA A 15 2.81 -10.93 -3.66
C ALA A 15 1.98 -11.45 -4.85
N LEU A 16 1.87 -10.64 -5.91
CA LEU A 16 1.17 -11.05 -7.14
C LEU A 16 1.95 -12.21 -7.81
N PRO A 17 1.32 -13.36 -8.09
CA PRO A 17 2.00 -14.45 -8.80
C PRO A 17 2.42 -14.02 -10.22
N ASP A 18 3.57 -14.50 -10.68
CA ASP A 18 4.07 -14.21 -12.03
C ASP A 18 3.15 -14.67 -13.15
N SER A 19 2.31 -15.68 -12.90
CA SER A 19 1.30 -16.18 -13.84
C SER A 19 0.15 -15.20 -14.06
N TRP A 20 -0.10 -14.27 -13.13
CA TRP A 20 -1.17 -13.28 -13.21
C TRP A 20 -0.66 -11.97 -13.81
N LYS A 21 -0.17 -12.03 -15.05
CA LYS A 21 0.42 -10.86 -15.73
C LYS A 21 -0.55 -9.69 -15.82
N ASN A 22 -1.81 -9.97 -16.12
CA ASN A 22 -2.86 -8.98 -16.28
C ASN A 22 -4.09 -9.39 -15.47
N GLY A 23 -4.81 -8.42 -14.94
CA GLY A 23 -6.05 -8.71 -14.22
C GLY A 23 -6.64 -7.48 -13.58
N ALA A 24 -7.78 -7.69 -12.93
CA ALA A 24 -8.51 -6.67 -12.20
C ALA A 24 -9.20 -7.29 -10.99
N ILE A 25 -9.38 -6.48 -9.94
CA ILE A 25 -10.21 -6.81 -8.79
C ILE A 25 -10.91 -5.56 -8.28
N SER A 26 -12.10 -5.73 -7.70
CA SER A 26 -12.92 -4.65 -7.15
C SER A 26 -13.52 -5.05 -5.80
N GLY A 27 -13.90 -4.04 -5.01
CA GLY A 27 -14.63 -4.22 -3.75
C GLY A 27 -13.77 -4.61 -2.54
N LEU A 28 -12.44 -4.62 -2.65
CA LEU A 28 -11.58 -4.91 -1.50
C LEU A 28 -11.67 -3.78 -0.47
N ARG A 29 -11.69 -4.13 0.81
CA ARG A 29 -11.70 -3.16 1.91
C ARG A 29 -10.37 -3.17 2.65
N ALA A 30 -9.83 -1.99 2.91
CA ALA A 30 -8.64 -1.75 3.72
C ALA A 30 -9.00 -1.08 5.04
N ARG A 31 -8.09 -1.16 6.02
CA ARG A 31 -8.22 -0.46 7.31
C ARG A 31 -8.43 1.05 7.10
N GLY A 32 -9.04 1.72 8.07
CA GLY A 32 -9.34 3.16 7.95
C GLY A 32 -10.45 3.50 6.95
N GLY A 33 -11.28 2.52 6.55
CA GLY A 33 -12.48 2.75 5.76
C GLY A 33 -12.22 3.02 4.28
N PHE A 34 -11.07 2.60 3.75
CA PHE A 34 -10.78 2.70 2.32
C PHE A 34 -11.33 1.49 1.56
N GLU A 35 -12.04 1.74 0.48
CA GLU A 35 -12.54 0.73 -0.44
C GLU A 35 -11.78 0.84 -1.76
N ILE A 36 -11.19 -0.26 -2.21
CA ILE A 36 -10.60 -0.39 -3.54
C ILE A 36 -11.74 -0.71 -4.50
N VAL A 37 -12.31 0.34 -5.09
CA VAL A 37 -13.40 0.23 -6.06
C VAL A 37 -12.92 -0.47 -7.32
N SER A 38 -11.67 -0.20 -7.74
CA SER A 38 -11.02 -0.94 -8.82
C SER A 38 -9.50 -0.94 -8.62
N LEU A 39 -8.88 -2.09 -8.80
CA LEU A 39 -7.44 -2.27 -8.92
C LEU A 39 -7.19 -3.11 -10.17
N GLU A 40 -6.57 -2.51 -11.17
CA GLU A 40 -6.22 -3.14 -12.44
C GLU A 40 -4.70 -3.16 -12.58
N TRP A 41 -4.16 -4.25 -13.14
CA TRP A 41 -2.73 -4.39 -13.39
C TRP A 41 -2.45 -4.96 -14.77
N LYS A 42 -1.29 -4.55 -15.31
CA LYS A 42 -0.71 -5.04 -16.55
C LYS A 42 0.77 -5.28 -16.37
N ASP A 43 1.25 -6.41 -16.89
CA ASP A 43 2.64 -6.88 -16.73
C ASP A 43 3.12 -6.85 -15.27
N GLY A 44 2.24 -7.24 -14.34
CA GLY A 44 2.50 -7.24 -12.90
C GLY A 44 2.59 -5.85 -12.25
N LYS A 45 2.27 -4.78 -12.98
CA LYS A 45 2.31 -3.38 -12.49
C LYS A 45 0.91 -2.80 -12.42
N VAL A 46 0.65 -1.97 -11.41
CA VAL A 46 -0.63 -1.27 -11.28
C VAL A 46 -0.81 -0.35 -12.48
N SER A 47 -1.90 -0.53 -13.22
CA SER A 47 -2.27 0.30 -14.37
C SER A 47 -3.35 1.31 -14.02
N LYS A 48 -4.29 0.92 -13.13
CA LYS A 48 -5.36 1.79 -12.64
C LYS A 48 -5.75 1.41 -11.22
N LEU A 49 -6.03 2.43 -10.44
CA LEU A 49 -6.45 2.32 -9.04
C LEU A 49 -7.55 3.33 -8.77
N VAL A 50 -8.68 2.86 -8.26
CA VAL A 50 -9.81 3.69 -7.82
C VAL A 50 -10.08 3.37 -6.36
N ILE A 51 -9.99 4.38 -5.50
CA ILE A 51 -10.18 4.25 -4.05
C ILE A 51 -11.30 5.18 -3.61
N LYS A 52 -12.26 4.64 -2.87
CA LYS A 52 -13.25 5.43 -2.13
C LYS A 52 -12.83 5.52 -0.66
N SER A 53 -12.81 6.72 -0.11
CA SER A 53 -12.54 6.96 1.31
C SER A 53 -13.85 7.12 2.06
N ASN A 54 -14.21 6.16 2.92
CA ASN A 54 -15.48 6.23 3.67
C ASN A 54 -15.37 7.04 4.96
N LEU A 55 -14.15 7.31 5.45
CA LEU A 55 -13.90 8.03 6.71
C LEU A 55 -13.05 9.30 6.53
N GLY A 56 -12.41 9.50 5.37
CA GLY A 56 -11.47 10.60 5.16
C GLY A 56 -10.09 10.32 5.77
N GLY A 57 -9.30 11.38 5.95
CA GLY A 57 -7.97 11.30 6.56
C GLY A 57 -6.85 11.00 5.56
N ASN A 58 -5.65 10.74 6.07
CA ASN A 58 -4.50 10.40 5.24
C ASN A 58 -4.64 8.99 4.67
N CYS A 59 -4.48 8.83 3.35
CA CYS A 59 -4.36 7.53 2.73
C CYS A 59 -2.91 7.34 2.29
N ARG A 60 -2.23 6.34 2.89
CA ARG A 60 -0.87 5.97 2.50
C ARG A 60 -0.89 4.71 1.66
N LEU A 61 -0.35 4.79 0.46
CA LEU A 61 -0.21 3.68 -0.48
C LEU A 61 1.24 3.21 -0.53
N ARG A 62 1.46 1.90 -0.46
CA ARG A 62 2.71 1.24 -0.86
C ARG A 62 2.50 0.61 -2.23
N LEU A 63 3.22 1.13 -3.22
CA LEU A 63 3.04 0.79 -4.63
C LEU A 63 4.31 0.14 -5.23
N PRO A 64 4.16 -0.86 -6.12
CA PRO A 64 5.28 -1.45 -6.85
C PRO A 64 5.76 -0.59 -8.03
N ASN A 65 5.00 0.44 -8.40
CA ASN A 65 5.35 1.39 -9.45
C ASN A 65 4.70 2.76 -9.19
N ALA A 66 5.28 3.82 -9.75
CA ALA A 66 4.69 5.15 -9.70
C ALA A 66 3.34 5.18 -10.43
N LEU A 67 2.42 5.99 -9.91
CA LEU A 67 1.14 6.34 -10.51
C LEU A 67 1.00 7.86 -10.55
N LYS A 68 0.15 8.33 -11.46
CA LYS A 68 -0.26 9.72 -11.62
C LYS A 68 -1.69 9.91 -11.11
N GLY A 69 -1.92 11.02 -10.43
CA GLY A 69 -3.23 11.46 -9.97
C GLY A 69 -3.09 12.64 -9.02
N ASN A 70 -4.19 13.36 -8.80
CA ASN A 70 -4.15 14.60 -8.01
C ASN A 70 -3.83 14.32 -6.54
N GLY A 71 -2.89 15.09 -5.99
CA GLY A 71 -2.57 15.09 -4.57
C GLY A 71 -1.71 13.92 -4.08
N LEU A 72 -1.22 13.06 -4.98
CA LEU A 72 -0.30 11.97 -4.63
C LEU A 72 1.12 12.54 -4.44
N VAL A 73 1.65 12.43 -3.23
CA VAL A 73 2.98 12.94 -2.86
C VAL A 73 3.80 11.80 -2.27
N LEU A 74 5.11 11.75 -2.55
CA LEU A 74 5.99 10.78 -1.89
C LEU A 74 5.97 10.99 -0.37
N ALA A 75 5.79 9.91 0.37
CA ALA A 75 5.87 9.95 1.82
C ALA A 75 7.32 10.24 2.24
N ALA A 76 7.50 11.09 3.25
CA ALA A 76 8.83 11.34 3.81
C ALA A 76 9.44 10.04 4.35
N GLY A 77 10.72 9.78 4.04
CA GLY A 77 11.41 8.57 4.43
C GLY A 77 11.35 8.31 5.94
N GLY A 78 10.97 7.10 6.34
CA GLY A 78 10.85 6.71 7.75
C GLY A 78 9.68 7.33 8.52
N SER A 79 8.85 8.16 7.88
CA SER A 79 7.68 8.76 8.54
C SER A 79 6.62 7.71 8.88
N ARG A 80 5.93 7.90 10.01
CA ARG A 80 4.71 7.13 10.34
C ARG A 80 3.51 7.68 9.58
N ASN A 81 2.53 6.81 9.29
CA ASN A 81 1.27 7.24 8.70
C ASN A 81 0.47 8.02 9.75
N SER A 82 -0.02 9.21 9.40
CA SER A 82 -0.79 10.05 10.32
C SER A 82 -2.22 9.54 10.55
N ASN A 83 -2.65 8.48 9.84
CA ASN A 83 -3.96 7.87 10.01
C ASN A 83 -3.92 6.84 11.16
N PRO A 84 -4.69 7.02 12.25
CA PRO A 84 -4.61 6.18 13.46
C PRO A 84 -4.97 4.70 13.20
N PHE A 85 -5.72 4.41 12.14
CA PHE A 85 -6.02 3.02 11.75
C PHE A 85 -4.82 2.25 11.16
N TYR A 86 -3.69 2.93 10.99
CA TYR A 86 -2.44 2.41 10.43
C TYR A 86 -1.26 2.55 11.41
N GLU A 87 -1.54 2.73 12.70
CA GLU A 87 -0.50 2.65 13.71
C GLU A 87 0.13 1.26 13.73
N ILE A 88 1.45 1.23 13.80
CA ILE A 88 2.23 0.01 13.96
C ILE A 88 2.79 -0.03 15.38
N PRO A 89 2.74 -1.20 16.06
CA PRO A 89 3.26 -1.31 17.41
C PRO A 89 4.77 -1.17 17.42
N ASP A 90 5.29 -0.48 18.44
CA ASP A 90 6.71 -0.50 18.76
C ASP A 90 7.03 -1.84 19.46
N ILE A 91 7.91 -2.64 18.84
CA ILE A 91 8.31 -3.96 19.35
C ILE A 91 9.74 -3.94 19.87
N PRO A 92 10.08 -4.74 20.90
CA PRO A 92 11.44 -4.88 21.35
C PRO A 92 12.32 -5.47 20.24
N LYS A 93 13.61 -5.15 20.28
CA LYS A 93 14.58 -5.73 19.34
C LYS A 93 14.63 -7.25 19.51
N PRO A 94 14.64 -8.04 18.42
CA PRO A 94 14.79 -9.49 18.51
C PRO A 94 16.09 -9.88 19.21
N ILE A 95 16.02 -10.93 20.04
CA ILE A 95 17.21 -11.53 20.64
C ILE A 95 17.85 -12.45 19.60
N ILE A 96 19.09 -12.13 19.21
CA ILE A 96 19.83 -12.88 18.19
C ILE A 96 20.97 -13.63 18.89
N SER A 97 21.03 -14.95 18.69
CA SER A 97 22.14 -15.76 19.19
C SER A 97 23.46 -15.35 18.52
N PRO A 98 24.58 -15.25 19.24
CA PRO A 98 25.90 -14.98 18.64
C PRO A 98 26.31 -15.99 17.56
N ALA A 99 25.78 -17.22 17.61
CA ALA A 99 26.05 -18.27 16.63
C ALA A 99 25.16 -18.17 15.37
N ALA A 100 24.14 -17.29 15.36
CA ALA A 100 23.20 -17.19 14.25
C ALA A 100 23.84 -16.48 13.05
N LYS A 101 23.68 -17.07 11.87
CA LYS A 101 24.00 -16.44 10.58
C LYS A 101 22.70 -15.97 9.94
N ILE A 102 22.43 -14.67 9.98
CA ILE A 102 21.22 -14.08 9.40
C ILE A 102 21.55 -13.58 8.00
N ALA A 103 20.90 -14.15 6.99
CA ALA A 103 20.91 -13.62 5.64
C ALA A 103 19.71 -12.68 5.45
N PRO A 104 19.90 -11.42 5.00
CA PRO A 104 18.79 -10.54 4.70
C PRO A 104 17.98 -11.07 3.50
N SER A 105 16.66 -10.96 3.57
CA SER A 105 15.79 -11.29 2.44
C SER A 105 15.82 -10.17 1.41
N LYS A 106 15.86 -10.54 0.12
CA LYS A 106 15.72 -9.59 -0.98
C LYS A 106 14.25 -9.26 -1.18
N LEU A 107 13.85 -8.04 -0.84
CA LEU A 107 12.49 -7.57 -1.02
C LEU A 107 12.37 -6.81 -2.35
N PRO A 108 11.21 -6.88 -3.03
CA PRO A 108 10.92 -6.02 -4.18
C PRO A 108 10.96 -4.54 -3.79
N GLU A 109 11.43 -3.70 -4.71
CA GLU A 109 11.38 -2.25 -4.52
C GLU A 109 9.93 -1.76 -4.53
N THR A 110 9.60 -0.90 -3.57
CA THR A 110 8.29 -0.24 -3.49
C THR A 110 8.46 1.20 -3.05
N ALA A 111 7.48 2.04 -3.34
CA ALA A 111 7.45 3.43 -2.91
C ALA A 111 6.20 3.72 -2.08
N LEU A 112 6.35 4.58 -1.07
CA LEU A 112 5.26 5.06 -0.24
C LEU A 112 4.79 6.42 -0.73
N TYR A 113 3.47 6.57 -0.85
CA TYR A 113 2.82 7.82 -1.23
C TYR A 113 1.72 8.16 -0.26
N ASP A 114 1.59 9.44 0.06
CA ASP A 114 0.48 10.00 0.81
C ASP A 114 -0.42 10.84 -0.09
N PHE A 115 -1.70 10.82 0.20
CA PHE A 115 -2.65 11.80 -0.28
C PHE A 115 -3.75 12.03 0.76
N LYS A 116 -4.22 13.27 0.86
CA LYS A 116 -5.30 13.62 1.77
C LYS A 116 -6.65 13.23 1.16
N THR A 117 -7.50 12.62 1.97
CA THR A 117 -8.83 12.20 1.57
C THR A 117 -9.92 12.83 2.42
N GLU A 118 -11.08 12.99 1.80
CA GLU A 118 -12.31 13.44 2.45
C GLU A 118 -13.33 12.30 2.45
N LYS A 119 -14.20 12.30 3.46
CA LYS A 119 -15.25 11.31 3.64
C LYS A 119 -16.18 11.26 2.42
N GLY A 120 -16.43 10.06 1.92
CA GLY A 120 -17.31 9.77 0.79
C GLY A 120 -16.68 9.99 -0.59
N LYS A 121 -15.50 10.62 -0.69
CA LYS A 121 -14.88 10.94 -1.99
C LYS A 121 -14.15 9.74 -2.59
N THR A 122 -14.08 9.76 -3.92
CA THR A 122 -13.39 8.76 -4.73
C THR A 122 -12.20 9.39 -5.44
N TYR A 123 -11.09 8.66 -5.47
CA TYR A 123 -9.80 9.08 -5.99
C TYR A 123 -9.34 8.07 -7.04
N THR A 124 -8.86 8.57 -8.18
CA THR A 124 -8.40 7.72 -9.29
C THR A 124 -6.95 8.02 -9.62
N PHE A 125 -6.18 6.95 -9.78
CA PHE A 125 -4.77 6.99 -10.15
C PHE A 125 -4.52 6.05 -11.33
N THR A 126 -3.64 6.46 -12.23
CA THR A 126 -3.29 5.73 -13.45
C THR A 126 -1.80 5.80 -13.69
N ARG A 127 -1.23 4.81 -14.38
CA ARG A 127 0.21 4.79 -14.69
C ARG A 127 0.61 5.87 -15.71
#